data_AF-A0A225NTJ8-F1
#
_entry.id   AF-A0A225NTJ8-F1
#
_cell.length_a   1.000
_cell.length_b   1.000
_cell.length_c   1.000
_cell.angle_alpha   90.00
_cell.angle_beta   90.00
_cell.angle_gamma   90.00
#
_symmetry.space_group_name_H-M   'P 1'
#
loop_
_entity.id
_entity.type
_entity.pdbx_description
1 polymer ?
#
loop_
_entity_poly.entity_id
_entity_poly.type
_entity_poly.pdbx_seq_one_letter_code
_entity_poly.pdbx_strand_id
1 'polypeptide(L)'
;MTVGIAVYGPGAARAALAGLEAVEAVGRGAIGGFVSLSVLLEDGTLFDLGTQRGGAQALLALPGFARTRGARHAVLMSSGPDRPDPLSQFTPGDPAVGLLTGHRLPNMAGPDGHPPNLVALTAMGAGASPSVAIETALSADPELDAGLIAMNLAGDIALLNSASVGARDDIGAAHFTGDGIAAAVLHNTIFPHHALADLAVSAIRDSMAPGDAAPNLGTALGQRVHPGPCRALLVGSGGIEGFEAPGAQWQRPEWEGCPVRRGDPAMAGGEVVGRVVAEAYCILRDGTVTGTRGSDAIGWTEEEPA
;
A
#
# COMPACT_ATOMS: atom_id res chain seq x y z
N MET A 1 4.81 20.55 -7.38
CA MET A 1 5.22 19.52 -6.41
C MET A 1 4.00 18.72 -6.08
N THR A 2 3.96 17.45 -6.39
CA THR A 2 2.70 16.70 -6.41
C THR A 2 2.99 15.22 -6.24
N VAL A 3 2.02 14.48 -5.72
CA VAL A 3 1.99 13.01 -5.72
C VAL A 3 0.75 12.57 -6.49
N GLY A 4 0.91 11.68 -7.46
CA GLY A 4 -0.16 10.92 -8.08
C GLY A 4 -0.09 9.47 -7.61
N ILE A 5 -1.23 8.88 -7.26
CA ILE A 5 -1.34 7.49 -6.81
C ILE A 5 -2.54 6.84 -7.51
N ALA A 6 -2.34 5.66 -8.11
CA ALA A 6 -3.42 4.79 -8.54
C ALA A 6 -3.33 3.46 -7.80
N VAL A 7 -4.48 2.93 -7.39
CA VAL A 7 -4.60 1.65 -6.69
C VAL A 7 -5.77 0.86 -7.25
N TYR A 8 -5.48 -0.41 -7.54
CA TYR A 8 -6.46 -1.45 -7.82
C TYR A 8 -6.42 -2.54 -6.74
N GLY A 9 -7.59 -2.95 -6.28
CA GLY A 9 -7.80 -4.07 -5.36
C GLY A 9 -8.73 -3.73 -4.19
N PRO A 10 -9.02 -4.69 -3.28
CA PRO A 10 -9.99 -4.47 -2.20
C PRO A 10 -9.63 -3.28 -1.30
N GLY A 11 -10.57 -2.35 -1.11
CA GLY A 11 -10.34 -1.17 -0.26
C GLY A 11 -9.37 -0.15 -0.86
N ALA A 12 -9.28 -0.07 -2.19
CA ALA A 12 -8.31 0.76 -2.93
C ALA A 12 -8.26 2.22 -2.43
N ALA A 13 -9.40 2.82 -2.10
CA ALA A 13 -9.46 4.19 -1.62
C ALA A 13 -8.71 4.41 -0.29
N ARG A 14 -8.85 3.48 0.67
CA ARG A 14 -8.13 3.56 1.94
C ARG A 14 -6.64 3.31 1.74
N ALA A 15 -6.29 2.36 0.88
CA ALA A 15 -4.92 2.01 0.58
C ALA A 15 -4.18 3.16 -0.13
N ALA A 16 -4.82 3.81 -1.11
CA ALA A 16 -4.26 5.00 -1.76
C ALA A 16 -3.94 6.11 -0.73
N LEU A 17 -4.84 6.32 0.24
CA LEU A 17 -4.59 7.26 1.34
C LEU A 17 -3.51 6.79 2.30
N ALA A 18 -3.37 5.48 2.56
CA ALA A 18 -2.25 4.96 3.35
C ALA A 18 -0.90 5.25 2.68
N GLY A 19 -0.84 5.12 1.35
CA GLY A 19 0.32 5.55 0.55
C GLY A 19 0.61 7.05 0.71
N LEU A 20 -0.42 7.89 0.64
CA LEU A 20 -0.27 9.33 0.83
C LEU A 20 0.13 9.69 2.27
N GLU A 21 -0.46 9.08 3.29
CA GLU A 21 -0.10 9.27 4.70
C GLU A 21 1.37 8.96 4.96
N ALA A 22 1.88 7.87 4.37
CA ALA A 22 3.29 7.50 4.48
C ALA A 22 4.22 8.55 3.86
N VAL A 23 3.84 9.12 2.71
CA VAL A 23 4.57 10.23 2.08
C VAL A 23 4.49 11.50 2.93
N GLU A 24 3.32 11.85 3.44
CA GLU A 24 3.10 13.05 4.27
C GLU A 24 3.84 12.98 5.61
N ALA A 25 4.02 11.78 6.16
CA ALA A 25 4.70 11.58 7.44
C ALA A 25 6.22 11.88 7.39
N VAL A 26 6.88 11.62 6.25
CA VAL A 26 8.35 11.74 6.13
C VAL A 26 8.81 12.75 5.09
N GLY A 27 7.93 13.10 4.15
CA GLY A 27 8.19 14.02 3.06
C GLY A 27 8.29 15.47 3.53
N ARG A 28 8.98 16.28 2.74
CA ARG A 28 9.06 17.74 2.91
C ARG A 28 8.79 18.44 1.60
N GLY A 29 8.07 19.55 1.68
CA GLY A 29 7.69 20.40 0.58
C GLY A 29 6.20 20.76 0.63
N ALA A 30 5.63 21.18 -0.49
CA ALA A 30 4.19 21.33 -0.72
C ALA A 30 3.47 19.96 -0.77
N ILE A 31 3.26 19.39 0.42
CA ILE A 31 2.45 18.21 0.74
C ILE A 31 1.51 18.54 1.91
N GLY A 32 0.52 17.69 2.24
CA GLY A 32 -0.45 17.98 3.31
C GLY A 32 -1.48 19.06 2.95
N GLY A 33 -1.55 19.45 1.69
CA GLY A 33 -2.49 20.45 1.17
C GLY A 33 -3.73 19.80 0.58
N PHE A 34 -3.92 19.99 -0.73
CA PHE A 34 -5.09 19.45 -1.42
C PHE A 34 -4.96 17.95 -1.67
N VAL A 35 -6.11 17.28 -1.77
CA VAL A 35 -6.23 15.93 -2.29
C VAL A 35 -7.45 15.90 -3.20
N SER A 36 -7.30 15.43 -4.43
CA SER A 36 -8.40 14.98 -5.28
C SER A 36 -8.38 13.46 -5.29
N LEU A 37 -9.51 12.82 -4.98
CA LEU A 37 -9.69 11.36 -5.00
C LEU A 37 -10.89 11.05 -5.89
N SER A 38 -10.69 10.18 -6.86
CA SER A 38 -11.76 9.64 -7.69
C SER A 38 -11.77 8.12 -7.56
N VAL A 39 -12.96 7.55 -7.35
CA VAL A 39 -13.15 6.12 -7.16
C VAL A 39 -14.30 5.61 -8.04
N LEU A 40 -14.20 4.35 -8.47
CA LEU A 40 -15.35 3.63 -8.99
C LEU A 40 -15.97 2.83 -7.84
N LEU A 41 -17.21 3.19 -7.48
CA LEU A 41 -17.98 2.47 -6.47
C LEU A 41 -18.37 1.07 -6.97
N GLU A 42 -18.81 0.20 -6.06
CA GLU A 42 -19.21 -1.18 -6.40
C GLU A 42 -20.36 -1.24 -7.41
N ASP A 43 -21.21 -0.22 -7.44
CA ASP A 43 -22.31 -0.08 -8.41
C ASP A 43 -21.86 0.49 -9.77
N GLY A 44 -20.56 0.71 -9.96
CA GLY A 44 -19.96 1.31 -11.15
C GLY A 44 -20.01 2.82 -11.19
N THR A 45 -20.57 3.50 -10.18
CA THR A 45 -20.66 4.96 -10.16
C THR A 45 -19.29 5.59 -9.93
N LEU A 46 -18.91 6.58 -10.75
CA LEU A 46 -17.79 7.46 -10.46
C LEU A 46 -18.14 8.38 -9.29
N PHE A 47 -17.30 8.36 -8.26
CA PHE A 47 -17.50 9.17 -7.06
C PHE A 47 -16.22 9.95 -6.75
N ASP A 48 -16.36 11.27 -6.65
CA ASP A 48 -15.26 12.19 -6.38
C ASP A 48 -15.34 12.72 -4.95
N LEU A 49 -14.18 12.80 -4.30
CA LEU A 49 -13.98 13.46 -3.02
C LEU A 49 -12.75 14.36 -3.11
N GLY A 50 -12.78 15.48 -2.40
CA GLY A 50 -11.61 16.34 -2.35
C GLY A 50 -11.56 17.23 -1.12
N THR A 51 -10.34 17.64 -0.78
CA THR A 51 -10.06 18.67 0.21
C THR A 51 -9.01 19.61 -0.35
N GLN A 52 -9.04 20.88 0.04
CA GLN A 52 -8.01 21.86 -0.30
C GLN A 52 -6.86 21.88 0.72
N ARG A 53 -7.09 21.43 1.97
CA ARG A 53 -6.12 21.53 3.07
C ARG A 53 -6.22 20.31 3.98
N GLY A 54 -5.10 19.95 4.61
CA GLY A 54 -5.03 18.89 5.62
C GLY A 54 -4.79 17.49 5.06
N GLY A 55 -4.49 17.37 3.76
CA GLY A 55 -3.95 16.15 3.17
C GLY A 55 -4.85 14.93 3.33
N ALA A 56 -4.23 13.77 3.54
CA ALA A 56 -4.94 12.51 3.69
C ALA A 56 -5.90 12.51 4.90
N GLN A 57 -5.48 13.09 6.03
CA GLN A 57 -6.29 13.13 7.25
C GLN A 57 -7.60 13.90 7.07
N ALA A 58 -7.54 15.06 6.41
CA ALA A 58 -8.74 15.84 6.13
C ALA A 58 -9.70 15.09 5.19
N LEU A 59 -9.17 14.35 4.19
CA LEU A 59 -10.00 13.56 3.29
C LEU A 59 -10.66 12.37 4.01
N LEU A 60 -9.93 11.67 4.89
CA LEU A 60 -10.46 10.57 5.72
C LEU A 60 -11.59 11.02 6.65
N ALA A 61 -11.51 12.27 7.13
CA ALA A 61 -12.53 12.86 8.00
C ALA A 61 -13.82 13.27 7.27
N LEU A 62 -13.84 13.25 5.93
CA LEU A 62 -15.04 13.61 5.17
C LEU A 62 -16.13 12.54 5.35
N PRO A 63 -17.39 12.92 5.68
CA PRO A 63 -18.48 11.97 5.84
C PRO A 63 -18.72 11.07 4.62
N GLY A 64 -18.42 11.58 3.42
CA GLY A 64 -18.55 10.83 2.16
C GLY A 64 -17.54 9.69 1.99
N PHE A 65 -16.44 9.69 2.74
CA PHE A 65 -15.36 8.71 2.57
C PHE A 65 -15.82 7.27 2.87
N ALA A 66 -16.73 7.07 3.83
CA ALA A 66 -17.26 5.74 4.16
C ALA A 66 -17.89 5.01 2.96
N ARG A 67 -18.37 5.76 1.95
CA ARG A 67 -18.96 5.20 0.72
C ARG A 67 -17.94 4.48 -0.16
N THR A 68 -16.65 4.75 0.00
CA THR A 68 -15.59 4.18 -0.85
C THR A 68 -15.08 2.83 -0.34
N ARG A 69 -15.63 2.29 0.76
CA ARG A 69 -15.12 1.10 1.45
C ARG A 69 -15.01 -0.14 0.54
N GLY A 70 -15.98 -0.33 -0.36
CA GLY A 70 -16.01 -1.46 -1.29
C GLY A 70 -15.34 -1.19 -2.64
N ALA A 71 -14.89 0.05 -2.89
CA ALA A 71 -14.31 0.42 -4.18
C ALA A 71 -13.01 -0.35 -4.44
N ARG A 72 -12.87 -0.86 -5.66
CA ARG A 72 -11.67 -1.55 -6.13
C ARG A 72 -10.75 -0.69 -6.98
N HIS A 73 -11.23 0.46 -7.45
CA HIS A 73 -10.48 1.39 -8.28
C HIS A 73 -10.45 2.73 -7.58
N ALA A 74 -9.24 3.21 -7.29
CA ALA A 74 -9.03 4.53 -6.73
C ALA A 74 -7.83 5.19 -7.38
N VAL A 75 -7.96 6.48 -7.69
CA VAL A 75 -6.84 7.34 -8.04
C VAL A 75 -6.90 8.61 -7.21
N LEU A 76 -5.74 9.10 -6.80
CA LEU A 76 -5.65 10.41 -6.15
C LEU A 76 -4.50 11.24 -6.71
N MET A 77 -4.63 12.54 -6.54
CA MET A 77 -3.55 13.51 -6.73
C MET A 77 -3.50 14.44 -5.51
N SER A 78 -2.30 14.73 -5.02
CA SER A 78 -2.10 15.61 -3.87
C SER A 78 -0.93 16.59 -4.06
N SER A 79 -0.99 17.74 -3.38
CA SER A 79 0.05 18.78 -3.34
C SER A 79 -0.20 19.74 -2.17
N GLY A 80 0.50 20.87 -2.14
CA GLY A 80 0.10 22.06 -1.40
C GLY A 80 -1.29 22.58 -1.81
N PRO A 81 -1.87 23.45 -0.96
CA PRO A 81 -3.28 23.82 -1.03
C PRO A 81 -3.61 24.79 -2.18
N ASP A 82 -4.89 25.19 -2.24
CA ASP A 82 -5.40 26.28 -3.08
C ASP A 82 -5.26 26.00 -4.59
N ARG A 83 -5.67 24.79 -4.99
CA ARG A 83 -5.73 24.39 -6.40
C ARG A 83 -7.04 24.84 -7.05
N PRO A 84 -7.04 25.12 -8.37
CA PRO A 84 -8.25 25.46 -9.08
C PRO A 84 -9.34 24.39 -8.92
N ASP A 85 -10.57 24.83 -8.66
CA ASP A 85 -11.74 23.98 -8.67
C ASP A 85 -12.28 23.80 -10.10
N PRO A 86 -12.96 22.67 -10.40
CA PRO A 86 -13.18 21.54 -9.51
C PRO A 86 -11.91 20.68 -9.35
N LEU A 87 -11.67 20.15 -8.16
CA LEU A 87 -10.49 19.28 -7.91
C LEU A 87 -10.49 18.01 -8.77
N SER A 88 -11.66 17.49 -9.16
CA SER A 88 -11.78 16.30 -10.03
C SER A 88 -11.09 16.46 -11.39
N GLN A 89 -10.74 17.68 -11.82
CA GLN A 89 -9.92 17.89 -13.03
C GLN A 89 -8.52 17.25 -12.93
N PHE A 90 -8.02 17.03 -11.72
CA PHE A 90 -6.72 16.37 -11.46
C PHE A 90 -6.81 14.84 -11.51
N THR A 91 -8.02 14.29 -11.37
CA THR A 91 -8.30 12.86 -11.32
C THR A 91 -9.47 12.46 -12.23
N PRO A 92 -9.45 12.79 -13.54
CA PRO A 92 -10.60 12.52 -14.38
C PRO A 92 -10.85 11.01 -14.51
N GLY A 93 -12.13 10.65 -14.64
CA GLY A 93 -12.56 9.27 -14.76
C GLY A 93 -13.79 9.14 -15.64
N ASP A 94 -13.97 7.95 -16.21
CA ASP A 94 -15.19 7.53 -16.89
C ASP A 94 -15.55 6.12 -16.41
N PRO A 95 -16.75 5.91 -15.82
CA PRO A 95 -17.25 4.60 -15.38
C PRO A 95 -17.14 3.46 -16.40
N ALA A 96 -17.18 3.78 -17.69
CA ALA A 96 -17.11 2.81 -18.78
C ALA A 96 -15.67 2.53 -19.25
N VAL A 97 -14.69 3.29 -18.76
CA VAL A 97 -13.32 3.27 -19.29
C VAL A 97 -12.28 3.03 -18.20
N GLY A 98 -12.27 3.85 -17.15
CA GLY A 98 -11.21 3.83 -16.15
C GLY A 98 -10.99 5.17 -15.46
N LEU A 99 -9.84 5.28 -14.77
CA LEU A 99 -9.46 6.43 -13.96
C LEU A 99 -8.05 6.89 -14.32
N LEU A 100 -7.84 8.21 -14.30
CA LEU A 100 -6.56 8.87 -14.58
C LEU A 100 -6.13 9.71 -13.38
N THR A 101 -4.83 9.78 -13.15
CA THR A 101 -4.19 10.76 -12.27
C THR A 101 -2.80 11.09 -12.81
N GLY A 102 -2.01 11.83 -12.06
CA GLY A 102 -0.65 12.13 -12.43
C GLY A 102 0.06 13.02 -11.42
N HIS A 103 1.14 13.63 -11.88
CA HIS A 103 1.86 14.63 -11.13
C HIS A 103 2.30 15.75 -12.08
N ARG A 104 2.73 16.89 -11.51
CA ARG A 104 2.95 18.17 -12.17
C ARG A 104 1.62 18.78 -12.62
N LEU A 105 1.40 18.89 -13.93
CA LEU A 105 0.28 19.60 -14.54
C LEU A 105 -0.47 18.68 -15.53
N PRO A 106 -0.96 17.51 -15.10
CA PRO A 106 -1.60 16.54 -16.00
C PRO A 106 -2.92 17.04 -16.60
N ASN A 107 -3.54 18.04 -15.97
CA ASN A 107 -4.79 18.68 -16.36
C ASN A 107 -4.60 19.97 -17.19
N MET A 108 -3.36 20.42 -17.40
CA MET A 108 -3.11 21.64 -18.18
C MET A 108 -3.03 21.30 -19.66
N ALA A 109 -3.83 22.00 -20.45
CA ALA A 109 -3.81 21.88 -21.90
C ALA A 109 -2.43 22.18 -22.49
N GLY A 110 -1.97 21.34 -23.41
CA GLY A 110 -0.81 21.62 -24.24
C GLY A 110 -1.09 22.68 -25.31
N PRO A 111 -0.16 22.91 -26.24
CA PRO A 111 -0.33 23.86 -27.34
C PRO A 111 -1.54 23.56 -28.25
N ASP A 112 -1.98 22.30 -28.29
CA ASP A 112 -3.15 21.84 -29.04
C ASP A 112 -4.50 22.07 -28.32
N GLY A 113 -4.46 22.64 -27.11
CA GLY A 113 -5.63 22.94 -26.29
C GLY A 113 -6.20 21.74 -25.50
N HIS A 114 -5.56 20.57 -25.55
CA HIS A 114 -6.08 19.36 -24.90
C HIS A 114 -5.23 18.96 -23.68
N PRO A 115 -5.84 18.78 -22.50
CA PRO A 115 -5.14 18.24 -21.34
C PRO A 115 -4.68 16.79 -21.57
N PRO A 116 -3.42 16.44 -21.25
CA PRO A 116 -2.89 15.11 -21.54
C PRO A 116 -3.60 14.00 -20.76
N ASN A 117 -4.13 14.27 -19.55
CA ASN A 117 -4.95 13.29 -18.83
C ASN A 117 -6.26 12.96 -19.56
N LEU A 118 -6.91 13.93 -20.22
CA LEU A 118 -8.13 13.70 -21.00
C LEU A 118 -7.83 13.06 -22.36
N VAL A 119 -6.68 13.36 -22.97
CA VAL A 119 -6.21 12.68 -24.18
C VAL A 119 -6.01 11.19 -23.89
N ALA A 120 -5.35 10.85 -22.78
CA ALA A 120 -5.16 9.45 -22.37
C ALA A 120 -6.51 8.77 -22.08
N LEU A 121 -7.42 9.41 -21.33
CA LEU A 121 -8.75 8.85 -21.05
C LEU A 121 -9.55 8.59 -22.33
N THR A 122 -9.48 9.51 -23.31
CA THR A 122 -10.13 9.34 -24.62
C THR A 122 -9.53 8.19 -25.40
N ALA A 123 -8.21 8.04 -25.41
CA ALA A 123 -7.54 6.91 -26.04
C ALA A 123 -7.96 5.57 -25.42
N MET A 124 -8.07 5.51 -24.08
CA MET A 124 -8.60 4.33 -23.39
C MET A 124 -10.06 4.04 -23.77
N GLY A 125 -10.90 5.08 -23.89
CA GLY A 125 -12.29 4.93 -24.36
C GLY A 125 -12.38 4.40 -25.79
N ALA A 126 -11.35 4.63 -26.61
CA ALA A 126 -11.20 4.05 -27.95
C ALA A 126 -10.62 2.61 -27.94
N GLY A 127 -10.38 2.02 -26.76
CA GLY A 127 -9.88 0.66 -26.60
C GLY A 127 -8.36 0.54 -26.43
N ALA A 128 -7.63 1.63 -26.28
CA ALA A 128 -6.19 1.56 -25.98
C ALA A 128 -5.94 1.01 -24.57
N SER A 129 -4.85 0.28 -24.40
CA SER A 129 -4.36 -0.10 -23.07
C SER A 129 -3.86 1.14 -22.31
N PRO A 130 -3.78 1.09 -20.97
CA PRO A 130 -3.24 2.20 -20.18
C PRO A 130 -1.86 2.71 -20.66
N SER A 131 -0.93 1.80 -21.02
CA SER A 131 0.40 2.17 -21.55
C SER A 131 0.31 2.92 -22.88
N VAL A 132 -0.48 2.41 -23.83
CA VAL A 132 -0.63 3.03 -25.15
C VAL A 132 -1.31 4.40 -25.03
N ALA A 133 -2.27 4.52 -24.11
CA ALA A 133 -2.98 5.77 -23.87
C ALA A 133 -2.08 6.87 -23.30
N ILE A 134 -1.25 6.57 -22.30
CA ILE A 134 -0.31 7.55 -21.72
C ILE A 134 0.80 7.90 -22.71
N GLU A 135 1.31 6.93 -23.48
CA GLU A 135 2.30 7.18 -24.54
C GLU A 135 1.72 8.10 -25.61
N THR A 136 0.48 7.87 -26.04
CA THR A 136 -0.22 8.73 -27.00
C THR A 136 -0.34 10.16 -26.47
N ALA A 137 -0.75 10.31 -25.21
CA ALA A 137 -0.92 11.63 -24.60
C ALA A 137 0.39 12.41 -24.41
N LEU A 138 1.50 11.72 -24.12
CA LEU A 138 2.77 12.36 -23.79
C LEU A 138 3.73 12.48 -24.99
N SER A 139 3.52 11.72 -26.06
CA SER A 139 4.39 11.75 -27.25
C SER A 139 4.11 12.92 -28.19
N ALA A 140 2.92 13.53 -28.11
CA ALA A 140 2.54 14.66 -28.96
C ALA A 140 3.39 15.92 -28.70
N ASP A 141 3.83 16.11 -27.45
CA ASP A 141 4.67 17.23 -27.05
C ASP A 141 5.66 16.80 -25.94
N PRO A 142 6.96 16.63 -26.27
CA PRO A 142 8.00 16.26 -25.31
C PRO A 142 8.19 17.25 -24.15
N GLU A 143 7.78 18.52 -24.33
CA GLU A 143 7.94 19.60 -23.36
C GLU A 143 6.77 19.72 -22.37
N LEU A 144 5.76 18.85 -22.46
CA LEU A 144 4.66 18.80 -21.50
C LEU A 144 5.19 18.69 -20.08
N ASP A 145 4.70 19.52 -19.17
CA ASP A 145 5.04 19.44 -17.74
C ASP A 145 4.08 18.48 -17.02
N ALA A 146 4.04 17.22 -17.46
CA ALA A 146 3.14 16.20 -16.94
C ALA A 146 3.81 14.83 -16.83
N GLY A 147 3.45 14.11 -15.77
CA GLY A 147 3.50 12.65 -15.72
C GLY A 147 2.11 12.10 -15.43
N LEU A 148 1.78 10.98 -16.05
CA LEU A 148 0.44 10.38 -16.02
C LEU A 148 0.48 8.99 -15.40
N ILE A 149 -0.61 8.65 -14.72
CA ILE A 149 -0.94 7.29 -14.31
C ILE A 149 -2.34 6.98 -14.84
N ALA A 150 -2.49 5.89 -15.58
CA ALA A 150 -3.76 5.43 -16.14
C ALA A 150 -4.12 4.06 -15.58
N MET A 151 -5.40 3.87 -15.26
CA MET A 151 -5.95 2.60 -14.79
C MET A 151 -7.25 2.27 -15.51
N ASN A 152 -7.34 1.09 -16.12
CA ASN A 152 -8.57 0.62 -16.77
C ASN A 152 -9.52 -0.11 -15.80
N LEU A 153 -10.69 -0.52 -16.29
CA LEU A 153 -11.66 -1.30 -15.50
C LEU A 153 -11.15 -2.69 -15.07
N ALA A 154 -10.21 -3.28 -15.80
CA ALA A 154 -9.60 -4.56 -15.44
C ALA A 154 -8.59 -4.43 -14.28
N GLY A 155 -8.19 -3.20 -13.93
CA GLY A 155 -7.17 -2.94 -12.92
C GLY A 155 -5.75 -2.93 -13.47
N ASP A 156 -5.57 -2.93 -14.79
CA ASP A 156 -4.26 -2.71 -15.40
C ASP A 156 -3.87 -1.25 -15.16
N ILE A 157 -2.64 -1.04 -14.68
CA ILE A 157 -2.09 0.28 -14.38
C ILE A 157 -0.83 0.50 -15.21
N ALA A 158 -0.69 1.70 -15.76
CA ALA A 158 0.56 2.17 -16.36
C ALA A 158 0.88 3.59 -15.88
N LEU A 159 2.18 3.91 -15.82
CA LEU A 159 2.67 5.23 -15.44
C LEU A 159 3.81 5.67 -16.36
N LEU A 160 3.85 6.94 -16.71
CA LEU A 160 4.88 7.50 -17.58
C LEU A 160 5.05 9.00 -17.35
N ASN A 161 6.28 9.48 -17.47
CA ASN A 161 6.59 10.91 -17.52
C ASN A 161 6.80 11.34 -18.97
N SER A 162 6.39 12.57 -19.29
CA SER A 162 6.92 13.27 -20.47
C SER A 162 8.44 13.33 -20.45
N ALA A 163 9.06 13.62 -21.60
CA ALA A 163 10.51 13.73 -21.70
C ALA A 163 11.06 14.84 -20.77
N SER A 164 10.43 16.01 -20.75
CA SER A 164 10.83 17.13 -19.89
C SER A 164 10.75 16.80 -18.40
N VAL A 165 9.66 16.15 -17.95
CA VAL A 165 9.54 15.72 -16.54
C VAL A 165 10.51 14.59 -16.22
N GLY A 166 10.71 13.65 -17.14
CA GLY A 166 11.64 12.52 -16.97
C GLY A 166 13.10 12.94 -16.84
N ALA A 167 13.47 14.13 -17.32
CA ALA A 167 14.83 14.68 -17.20
C ALA A 167 15.12 15.34 -15.84
N ARG A 168 14.11 15.46 -14.95
CA ARG A 168 14.26 16.07 -13.63
C ARG A 168 15.02 15.15 -12.67
N ASP A 169 15.75 15.73 -11.74
CA ASP A 169 16.49 15.02 -10.68
C ASP A 169 15.68 14.84 -9.39
N ASP A 170 14.49 15.43 -9.30
CA ASP A 170 13.66 15.49 -8.09
C ASP A 170 12.37 14.67 -8.18
N ILE A 171 12.34 13.65 -9.03
CA ILE A 171 11.18 12.77 -9.26
C ILE A 171 11.33 11.42 -8.56
N GLY A 172 10.20 10.75 -8.37
CA GLY A 172 10.17 9.33 -7.98
C GLY A 172 8.99 8.63 -8.64
N ALA A 173 9.19 7.34 -8.92
CA ALA A 173 8.21 6.49 -9.57
C ALA A 173 8.30 5.07 -8.99
N ALA A 174 7.16 4.44 -8.75
CA ALA A 174 7.09 3.05 -8.34
C ALA A 174 5.82 2.40 -8.91
N HIS A 175 5.94 1.12 -9.28
CA HIS A 175 4.84 0.32 -9.81
C HIS A 175 4.89 -1.08 -9.17
N PHE A 176 3.72 -1.60 -8.82
CA PHE A 176 3.57 -2.94 -8.29
C PHE A 176 2.32 -3.61 -8.88
N THR A 177 2.44 -4.91 -9.16
CA THR A 177 1.32 -5.79 -9.50
C THR A 177 1.59 -7.15 -8.88
N GLY A 178 0.63 -7.69 -8.12
CA GLY A 178 0.73 -8.99 -7.47
C GLY A 178 -0.47 -9.25 -6.56
N ASP A 179 -0.83 -10.52 -6.37
CA ASP A 179 -1.85 -10.95 -5.38
C ASP A 179 -3.21 -10.23 -5.51
N GLY A 180 -3.63 -9.90 -6.73
CA GLY A 180 -4.89 -9.19 -7.00
C GLY A 180 -4.86 -7.69 -6.67
N ILE A 181 -3.67 -7.15 -6.40
CA ILE A 181 -3.40 -5.74 -6.11
C ILE A 181 -2.52 -5.16 -7.23
N ALA A 182 -2.82 -3.94 -7.65
CA ALA A 182 -1.90 -3.13 -8.44
C ALA A 182 -1.81 -1.72 -7.87
N ALA A 183 -0.63 -1.11 -7.93
CA ALA A 183 -0.41 0.24 -7.44
C ALA A 183 0.65 0.95 -8.27
N ALA A 184 0.43 2.22 -8.56
CA ALA A 184 1.41 3.09 -9.21
C ALA A 184 1.50 4.43 -8.49
N VAL A 185 2.72 4.94 -8.37
CA VAL A 185 3.00 6.22 -7.72
C VAL A 185 3.96 7.02 -8.60
N LEU A 186 3.64 8.30 -8.79
CA LEU A 186 4.52 9.31 -9.38
C LEU A 186 4.59 10.51 -8.44
N HIS A 187 5.77 11.08 -8.25
CA HIS A 187 5.88 12.35 -7.55
C HIS A 187 7.04 13.21 -8.04
N ASN A 188 7.02 14.49 -7.67
CA ASN A 188 8.15 15.39 -7.87
C ASN A 188 8.28 16.43 -6.76
N THR A 189 9.51 16.90 -6.55
CA THR A 189 9.90 17.99 -5.64
C THR A 189 9.55 17.72 -4.16
N ILE A 190 9.28 16.47 -3.78
CA ILE A 190 9.04 16.07 -2.38
C ILE A 190 10.29 15.34 -1.90
N PHE A 191 10.86 15.79 -0.78
CA PHE A 191 12.15 15.29 -0.29
C PHE A 191 11.99 14.52 1.02
N PRO A 192 12.75 13.43 1.24
CA PRO A 192 13.74 12.83 0.33
C PRO A 192 13.06 12.09 -0.85
N HIS A 193 13.43 12.35 -2.11
CA HIS A 193 12.65 11.81 -3.25
C HIS A 193 12.94 10.35 -3.59
N HIS A 194 14.14 9.83 -3.33
CA HIS A 194 14.58 8.54 -3.89
C HIS A 194 13.75 7.33 -3.45
N ALA A 195 13.23 7.34 -2.22
CA ALA A 195 12.53 6.18 -1.63
C ALA A 195 11.03 6.43 -1.41
N LEU A 196 10.52 7.62 -1.74
CA LEU A 196 9.14 7.99 -1.40
C LEU A 196 8.10 7.22 -2.19
N ALA A 197 8.32 7.02 -3.50
CA ALA A 197 7.40 6.23 -4.31
C ALA A 197 7.33 4.77 -3.84
N ASP A 198 8.49 4.16 -3.53
CA ASP A 198 8.55 2.80 -2.99
C ASP A 198 7.89 2.71 -1.62
N LEU A 199 8.12 3.69 -0.74
CA LEU A 199 7.45 3.76 0.56
C LEU A 199 5.92 3.83 0.42
N ALA A 200 5.43 4.65 -0.51
CA ALA A 200 4.00 4.77 -0.78
C ALA A 200 3.41 3.45 -1.28
N VAL A 201 4.06 2.79 -2.24
CA VAL A 201 3.63 1.46 -2.73
C VAL A 201 3.66 0.41 -1.61
N SER A 202 4.70 0.41 -0.78
CA SER A 202 4.78 -0.47 0.40
C SER A 202 3.64 -0.24 1.38
N ALA A 203 3.32 1.01 1.70
CA ALA A 203 2.20 1.35 2.59
C ALA A 203 0.83 1.00 1.98
N ILE A 204 0.65 1.16 0.67
CA ILE A 204 -0.54 0.71 -0.05
C ILE A 204 -0.71 -0.80 0.10
N ARG A 205 0.35 -1.57 -0.16
CA ARG A 205 0.34 -3.03 -0.05
C ARG A 205 0.07 -3.49 1.37
N ASP A 206 0.79 -2.91 2.33
CA ASP A 206 0.65 -3.24 3.76
C ASP A 206 -0.77 -2.94 4.27
N SER A 207 -1.39 -1.85 3.81
CA SER A 207 -2.78 -1.53 4.16
C SER A 207 -3.81 -2.54 3.61
N MET A 208 -3.49 -3.29 2.55
CA MET A 208 -4.42 -4.20 1.87
C MET A 208 -4.17 -5.66 2.25
N ALA A 209 -2.90 -6.03 2.37
CA ALA A 209 -2.43 -7.36 2.73
C ALA A 209 -1.23 -7.23 3.67
N PRO A 210 -1.46 -6.89 4.95
CA PRO A 210 -0.38 -6.76 5.92
C PRO A 210 0.39 -8.06 6.00
N GLY A 211 1.71 -7.98 5.83
CA GLY A 211 2.55 -9.19 5.87
C GLY A 211 2.53 -9.86 7.24
N ASP A 212 2.21 -9.12 8.30
CA ASP A 212 2.12 -9.58 9.69
C ASP A 212 0.70 -9.91 10.15
N ALA A 213 -0.27 -9.96 9.23
CA ALA A 213 -1.61 -10.42 9.54
C ALA A 213 -1.57 -11.86 10.10
N ALA A 214 -1.98 -11.99 11.37
CA ALA A 214 -2.01 -13.24 12.10
C ALA A 214 -3.48 -13.67 12.32
N PRO A 215 -4.04 -14.56 11.49
CA PRO A 215 -5.40 -15.06 11.71
C PRO A 215 -5.52 -15.85 13.01
N ASN A 216 -4.42 -16.47 13.44
CA ASN A 216 -4.32 -17.17 14.70
C ASN A 216 -3.40 -16.41 15.66
N LEU A 217 -3.85 -16.25 16.90
CA LEU A 217 -3.15 -15.53 17.96
C LEU A 217 -3.21 -16.32 19.27
N GLY A 218 -2.13 -16.26 20.05
CA GLY A 218 -2.06 -16.79 21.39
C GLY A 218 -1.06 -16.03 22.25
N THR A 219 -0.96 -16.38 23.54
CA THR A 219 0.03 -15.79 24.46
C THR A 219 1.21 -16.74 24.65
N ALA A 220 2.42 -16.16 24.69
CA ALA A 220 3.63 -16.88 25.06
C ALA A 220 3.70 -17.16 26.58
N LEU A 221 2.96 -16.41 27.41
CA LEU A 221 3.05 -16.54 28.87
C LEU A 221 2.57 -17.91 29.34
N GLY A 222 3.33 -18.50 30.26
CA GLY A 222 3.04 -19.83 30.82
C GLY A 222 3.44 -20.99 29.89
N GLN A 223 3.81 -20.70 28.64
CA GLN A 223 4.22 -21.72 27.69
C GLN A 223 5.65 -22.19 27.95
N ARG A 224 5.92 -23.46 27.65
CA ARG A 224 7.23 -24.07 27.87
C ARG A 224 8.01 -24.15 26.57
N VAL A 225 9.33 -23.96 26.65
CA VAL A 225 10.25 -24.27 25.55
C VAL A 225 10.81 -25.66 25.77
N HIS A 226 10.55 -26.54 24.82
CA HIS A 226 11.05 -27.90 24.78
C HIS A 226 12.36 -27.95 23.97
N PRO A 227 13.34 -28.75 24.38
CA PRO A 227 14.50 -29.02 23.54
C PRO A 227 14.07 -29.75 22.27
N GLY A 228 14.54 -29.30 21.13
CA GLY A 228 14.35 -30.03 19.87
C GLY A 228 15.29 -29.59 18.76
N PRO A 229 15.23 -30.25 17.60
CA PRO A 229 16.15 -30.02 16.49
C PRO A 229 16.03 -28.64 15.85
N CYS A 230 14.86 -27.98 15.94
CA CYS A 230 14.62 -26.71 15.29
C CYS A 230 13.78 -25.76 16.16
N ARG A 231 13.63 -24.51 15.72
CA ARG A 231 12.67 -23.59 16.32
C ARG A 231 11.29 -23.89 15.74
N ALA A 232 10.31 -24.13 16.59
CA ALA A 232 8.92 -24.32 16.16
C ALA A 232 7.93 -23.82 17.21
N LEU A 233 6.81 -23.28 16.74
CA LEU A 233 5.65 -23.03 17.58
C LEU A 233 4.83 -24.32 17.64
N LEU A 234 4.56 -24.84 18.84
CA LEU A 234 3.73 -26.02 19.00
C LEU A 234 2.28 -25.57 19.19
N VAL A 235 1.39 -26.03 18.32
CA VAL A 235 -0.03 -25.70 18.33
C VAL A 235 -0.89 -26.95 18.38
N GLY A 236 -1.98 -26.87 19.12
CA GLY A 236 -3.01 -27.90 19.20
C GLY A 236 -4.40 -27.30 19.08
N SER A 237 -5.43 -28.11 19.35
CA SER A 237 -6.83 -27.69 19.22
C SER A 237 -7.24 -26.55 20.16
N GLY A 238 -6.48 -26.34 21.24
CA GLY A 238 -6.68 -25.25 22.21
C GLY A 238 -5.81 -24.01 21.97
N GLY A 239 -5.02 -23.96 20.90
CA GLY A 239 -4.06 -22.88 20.62
C GLY A 239 -2.61 -23.30 20.90
N ILE A 240 -1.82 -22.40 21.50
CA ILE A 240 -0.39 -22.64 21.74
C ILE A 240 -0.21 -23.66 22.87
N GLU A 241 0.55 -24.71 22.60
CA GLU A 241 0.92 -25.76 23.57
C GLU A 241 2.34 -25.59 24.09
N GLY A 242 3.18 -24.84 23.37
CA GLY A 242 4.56 -24.59 23.75
C GLY A 242 5.42 -24.14 22.57
N PHE A 243 6.73 -24.23 22.77
CA PHE A 243 7.72 -23.98 21.74
C PHE A 243 8.71 -25.13 21.70
N GLU A 244 9.33 -25.33 20.56
CA GLU A 244 10.53 -26.14 20.42
C GLU A 244 11.70 -25.22 20.05
N ALA A 245 12.89 -25.44 20.61
CA ALA A 245 14.08 -24.72 20.18
C ALA A 245 15.39 -25.51 20.48
N PRO A 246 16.43 -25.37 19.63
CA PRO A 246 17.71 -25.99 19.88
C PRO A 246 18.52 -25.23 20.94
N GLY A 247 19.26 -26.01 21.74
CA GLY A 247 20.26 -25.51 22.67
C GLY A 247 19.83 -25.54 24.13
N ALA A 248 20.76 -25.91 25.01
CA ALA A 248 20.51 -26.10 26.43
C ALA A 248 20.21 -24.77 27.18
N GLN A 249 20.46 -23.62 26.56
CA GLN A 249 20.18 -22.31 27.17
C GLN A 249 18.69 -22.13 27.52
N TRP A 250 17.79 -22.76 26.77
CA TRP A 250 16.35 -22.70 27.02
C TRP A 250 15.91 -23.43 28.29
N GLN A 251 16.78 -24.22 28.92
CA GLN A 251 16.51 -24.92 30.18
C GLN A 251 17.29 -24.33 31.37
N ARG A 252 17.94 -23.17 31.19
CA ARG A 252 18.66 -22.51 32.29
C ARG A 252 17.67 -21.99 33.34
N PRO A 253 18.11 -21.82 34.61
CA PRO A 253 17.28 -21.22 35.66
C PRO A 253 16.72 -19.86 35.26
N GLU A 254 17.50 -19.08 34.52
CA GLU A 254 17.09 -17.81 33.91
C GLU A 254 17.66 -17.70 32.49
N TRP A 255 16.81 -17.31 31.55
CA TRP A 255 17.19 -17.04 30.16
C TRP A 255 16.23 -16.05 29.50
N GLU A 256 16.69 -15.35 28.47
CA GLU A 256 15.86 -14.45 27.67
C GLU A 256 16.12 -14.65 26.17
N GLY A 257 15.08 -14.52 25.35
CA GLY A 257 15.19 -14.55 23.89
C GLY A 257 13.87 -14.91 23.20
N CYS A 258 13.91 -15.01 21.86
CA CYS A 258 12.76 -15.42 21.05
C CYS A 258 12.82 -16.94 20.78
N PRO A 259 11.93 -17.75 21.39
CA PRO A 259 11.92 -19.21 21.17
C PRO A 259 11.60 -19.58 19.72
N VAL A 260 10.76 -18.75 19.09
CA VAL A 260 10.41 -18.79 17.67
C VAL A 260 10.59 -17.41 17.06
N ARG A 261 10.76 -17.38 15.74
CA ARG A 261 10.92 -16.17 14.94
C ARG A 261 9.92 -16.15 13.81
N ARG A 262 9.68 -14.97 13.24
CA ARG A 262 8.92 -14.86 11.99
C ARG A 262 9.48 -15.80 10.91
N GLY A 263 8.62 -16.62 10.33
CA GLY A 263 8.94 -17.62 9.32
C GLY A 263 9.25 -19.02 9.86
N ASP A 264 9.51 -19.16 11.16
CA ASP A 264 9.66 -20.48 11.80
C ASP A 264 8.34 -21.26 11.71
N PRO A 265 8.40 -22.61 11.63
CA PRO A 265 7.21 -23.44 11.48
C PRO A 265 6.29 -23.37 12.70
N ALA A 266 4.99 -23.39 12.44
CA ALA A 266 3.96 -23.78 13.41
C ALA A 266 3.63 -25.25 13.18
N MET A 267 3.70 -26.06 14.24
CA MET A 267 3.60 -27.52 14.17
C MET A 267 2.45 -28.05 15.01
N ALA A 268 1.66 -28.96 14.43
CA ALA A 268 0.62 -29.71 15.13
C ALA A 268 0.84 -31.21 14.89
N GLY A 269 0.93 -32.00 15.96
CA GLY A 269 1.11 -33.45 15.83
C GLY A 269 2.40 -33.87 15.10
N GLY A 270 3.43 -33.02 15.08
CA GLY A 270 4.71 -33.28 14.40
C GLY A 270 4.76 -32.83 12.94
N GLU A 271 3.65 -32.37 12.37
CA GLU A 271 3.57 -31.85 11.00
C GLU A 271 3.59 -30.32 11.00
N VAL A 272 4.14 -29.72 9.94
CA VAL A 272 4.06 -28.27 9.73
C VAL A 272 2.65 -27.95 9.24
N VAL A 273 1.95 -27.14 10.01
CA VAL A 273 0.59 -26.67 9.69
C VAL A 273 0.56 -25.19 9.34
N GLY A 274 1.69 -24.50 9.44
CA GLY A 274 1.73 -23.04 9.37
C GLY A 274 3.08 -22.41 9.60
N ARG A 275 3.08 -21.07 9.71
CA ARG A 275 4.28 -20.26 9.98
C ARG A 275 4.00 -19.15 10.97
N VAL A 276 4.97 -18.90 11.83
CA VAL A 276 4.96 -17.76 12.76
C VAL A 276 5.06 -16.46 11.97
N VAL A 277 4.17 -15.51 12.27
CA VAL A 277 4.16 -14.17 11.66
C VAL A 277 4.49 -13.06 12.66
N ALA A 278 4.22 -13.29 13.94
CA ALA A 278 4.55 -12.40 15.06
C ALA A 278 5.25 -13.18 16.18
N GLU A 279 6.42 -12.71 16.58
CA GLU A 279 7.26 -13.30 17.63
C GLU A 279 7.18 -12.51 18.94
N ALA A 280 7.45 -13.20 20.05
CA ALA A 280 7.55 -12.59 21.37
C ALA A 280 8.97 -12.76 21.91
N TYR A 281 9.48 -11.68 22.52
CA TYR A 281 10.72 -11.74 23.28
C TYR A 281 10.41 -12.25 24.69
N CYS A 282 10.78 -13.50 24.98
CA CYS A 282 10.40 -14.20 26.19
C CYS A 282 11.46 -14.11 27.29
N ILE A 283 10.99 -14.04 28.53
CA ILE A 283 11.77 -14.17 29.76
C ILE A 283 11.41 -15.52 30.38
N LEU A 284 12.39 -16.40 30.50
CA LEU A 284 12.19 -17.78 30.91
C LEU A 284 12.76 -18.04 32.31
N ARG A 285 12.05 -18.90 33.05
CA ARG A 285 12.56 -19.55 34.25
C ARG A 285 12.35 -21.04 34.15
N ASP A 286 13.44 -21.80 34.26
CA ASP A 286 13.43 -23.27 34.13
C ASP A 286 12.71 -23.76 32.85
N GLY A 287 12.90 -23.02 31.75
CA GLY A 287 12.30 -23.28 30.44
C GLY A 287 10.84 -22.91 30.26
N THR A 288 10.20 -22.30 31.26
CA THR A 288 8.85 -21.75 31.15
C THR A 288 8.90 -20.25 30.95
N VAL A 289 8.12 -19.72 30.01
CA VAL A 289 7.98 -18.28 29.79
C VAL A 289 7.19 -17.67 30.95
N THR A 290 7.85 -16.81 31.72
CA THR A 290 7.28 -16.13 32.91
C THR A 290 7.03 -14.65 32.69
N GLY A 291 7.55 -14.09 31.60
CA GLY A 291 7.35 -12.70 31.20
C GLY A 291 7.76 -12.48 29.75
N THR A 292 7.46 -11.29 29.22
CA THR A 292 7.88 -10.88 27.87
C THR A 292 8.36 -9.43 27.87
N ARG A 293 9.12 -9.05 26.84
CA ARG A 293 9.48 -7.64 26.56
C ARG A 293 8.68 -7.17 25.33
N GLY A 294 7.87 -6.13 25.52
CA GLY A 294 6.96 -5.66 24.48
C GLY A 294 5.63 -6.41 24.52
N SER A 295 5.32 -7.15 23.46
CA SER A 295 4.10 -7.96 23.37
C SER A 295 4.31 -9.37 23.92
N ASP A 296 3.28 -9.97 24.50
CA ASP A 296 3.23 -11.40 24.81
C ASP A 296 2.52 -12.22 23.72
N ALA A 297 1.96 -11.55 22.70
CA ALA A 297 1.25 -12.21 21.62
C ALA A 297 2.23 -12.92 20.67
N ILE A 298 1.87 -14.15 20.31
CA ILE A 298 2.45 -14.91 19.21
C ILE A 298 1.36 -15.09 18.16
N GLY A 299 1.70 -14.81 16.91
CA GLY A 299 0.79 -14.95 15.78
C GLY A 299 1.33 -15.93 14.75
N TRP A 300 0.44 -16.71 14.13
CA TRP A 300 0.80 -17.60 13.03
C TRP A 300 -0.30 -17.67 11.96
N THR A 301 0.09 -18.08 10.76
CA THR A 301 -0.82 -18.43 9.66
C THR A 301 -0.84 -19.93 9.49
N GLU A 302 -1.94 -20.48 8.99
CA GLU A 302 -1.98 -21.86 8.49
C GLU A 302 -1.43 -21.89 7.06
N GLU A 303 -0.72 -22.95 6.69
CA GLU A 303 -0.43 -23.21 5.27
C GLU A 303 -1.69 -23.82 4.63
N GLU A 304 -2.10 -23.31 3.46
CA GLU A 304 -3.15 -23.99 2.69
C GLU A 304 -2.67 -25.41 2.35
N PRO A 305 -3.49 -26.45 2.56
CA PRO A 305 -3.11 -27.80 2.16
C PRO A 305 -2.82 -27.82 0.66
N ALA A 306 -1.61 -28.28 0.31
CA ALA A 306 -1.13 -28.41 -1.06
C ALA A 306 -2.00 -29.36 -1.91
#